data_AF-A0A7W1XBR8-F1
#
_entry.id   AF-A0A7W1XBR8-F1
#
_cell.length_a   1.000
_cell.length_b   1.000
_cell.length_c   1.000
_cell.angle_alpha   90.00
_cell.angle_beta   90.00
_cell.angle_gamma   90.00
#
_symmetry.space_group_name_H-M   'P 1'
#
loop_
_entity.id
_entity.type
_entity.pdbx_description
1 polymer ?
#
loop_
_entity_poly.entity_id
_entity_poly.type
_entity_poly.pdbx_seq_one_letter_code
_entity_poly.pdbx_strand_id
1 'polypeptide(L)'
;MNTREYLELASTKQVSPDELYRFMATQVPELAVLYQVTEGSKKPFLAKGNAPDRRYVVAFSDAEASAVVKVDYPEYMKREEEAALPFLLKAFRSDAEGIVLNPGLPSRLFLNKGYLKELIREYAAEQLAKMPGPWVPTMEQNVLLVEYEKGQYTVAVYLREEDAGAVTQKSGGKPVQRTWSEVLERCRQLGADAPYFHYGLPEQIPFTKEQATRLFASVQPKQVTETPSKTENITPQQRPIDPDVAAGLKKLEKATIEGQGMGNGWEVCRAMAELRRIWVVVDPEGNMVILAGQDQSPIVDFFTSEVHANRLIAEARQKNPNLPAMTPRLISTKKLYRALAPRKPIVWINRGSPEAWTSIMGDTLPYVLQLMGQLQGESV
;
A
#
# COMPACT_ATOMS: atom_id res chain seq x y z
N MET A 1 -24.50 23.95 -18.21
CA MET A 1 -25.18 22.66 -18.47
C MET A 1 -25.49 22.05 -17.12
N ASN A 2 -26.75 21.71 -16.86
CA ASN A 2 -27.12 21.09 -15.59
C ASN A 2 -26.72 19.59 -15.59
N THR A 3 -26.67 18.97 -14.41
CA THR A 3 -26.27 17.55 -14.24
C THR A 3 -27.09 16.59 -15.09
N ARG A 4 -28.40 16.85 -15.23
CA ARG A 4 -29.32 15.96 -15.97
C ARG A 4 -29.09 16.03 -17.48
N GLU A 5 -28.89 17.23 -18.04
CA GLU A 5 -28.52 17.43 -19.44
C GLU A 5 -27.21 16.71 -19.77
N TYR A 6 -26.21 16.82 -18.90
CA TYR A 6 -24.92 16.13 -19.08
C TYR A 6 -25.08 14.61 -19.10
N LEU A 7 -25.87 14.07 -18.17
CA LEU A 7 -26.17 12.63 -18.10
C LEU A 7 -27.00 12.14 -19.30
N GLU A 8 -27.89 12.97 -19.84
CA GLU A 8 -28.64 12.65 -21.06
C GLU A 8 -27.71 12.54 -22.28
N LEU A 9 -26.77 13.49 -22.44
CA LEU A 9 -25.74 13.40 -23.47
C LEU A 9 -24.85 12.15 -23.31
N ALA A 10 -24.48 11.82 -22.08
CA ALA A 10 -23.73 10.60 -21.79
C ALA A 10 -24.53 9.32 -22.11
N SER A 11 -25.84 9.30 -21.81
CA SER A 11 -26.72 8.17 -22.13
C SER A 11 -26.84 7.92 -23.63
N THR A 12 -26.70 8.98 -24.43
CA THR A 12 -26.70 8.94 -25.91
C THR A 12 -25.30 8.77 -26.51
N LYS A 13 -24.29 8.47 -25.70
CA LYS A 13 -22.88 8.24 -26.10
C LYS A 13 -22.21 9.46 -26.75
N GLN A 14 -22.70 10.66 -26.48
CA GLN A 14 -22.06 11.91 -26.94
C GLN A 14 -20.95 12.39 -26.00
N VAL A 15 -20.83 11.78 -24.82
CA VAL A 15 -19.79 12.05 -23.84
C VAL A 15 -19.00 10.77 -23.59
N SER A 16 -17.68 10.87 -23.53
CA SER A 16 -16.83 9.72 -23.21
C SER A 16 -16.99 9.28 -21.74
N PRO A 17 -16.74 8.00 -21.41
CA PRO A 17 -16.81 7.54 -20.02
C PRO A 17 -15.92 8.35 -19.06
N ASP A 18 -14.71 8.69 -19.47
CA ASP A 18 -13.76 9.41 -18.60
C ASP A 18 -14.22 10.84 -18.30
N GLU A 19 -14.76 11.54 -19.31
CA GLU A 19 -15.37 12.86 -19.12
C GLU A 19 -16.58 12.79 -18.19
N LEU A 20 -17.43 11.78 -18.38
CA LEU A 20 -18.58 11.53 -17.52
C LEU A 20 -18.19 11.27 -16.06
N TYR A 21 -17.20 10.41 -15.82
CA TYR A 21 -16.78 10.10 -14.45
C TYR A 21 -16.17 11.30 -13.77
N ARG A 22 -15.37 12.10 -14.49
CA ARG A 22 -14.80 13.34 -13.97
C ARG A 22 -15.88 14.37 -13.65
N PHE A 23 -16.87 14.51 -14.53
CA PHE A 23 -18.03 15.36 -14.29
C PHE A 23 -18.80 14.92 -13.04
N MET A 24 -19.11 13.62 -12.92
CA MET A 24 -19.81 13.08 -11.75
C MET A 24 -19.02 13.32 -10.45
N ALA A 25 -17.72 13.01 -10.44
CA ALA A 25 -16.88 13.19 -9.26
C ALA A 25 -16.79 14.65 -8.78
N THR A 26 -16.84 15.60 -9.72
CA THR A 26 -16.72 17.04 -9.42
C THR A 26 -18.05 17.73 -9.14
N GLN A 27 -19.11 17.38 -9.88
CA GLN A 27 -20.40 18.09 -9.86
C GLN A 27 -21.49 17.36 -9.08
N VAL A 28 -21.29 16.07 -8.75
CA VAL A 28 -22.27 15.23 -8.06
C VAL A 28 -21.64 14.62 -6.81
N PRO A 29 -21.27 15.42 -5.79
CA PRO A 29 -20.61 14.91 -4.58
C PRO A 29 -21.55 14.05 -3.71
N GLU A 30 -22.86 14.20 -3.89
CA GLU A 30 -23.91 13.48 -3.18
C GLU A 30 -24.90 12.88 -4.16
N LEU A 31 -25.51 11.77 -3.78
CA LEU A 31 -26.54 11.07 -4.54
C LEU A 31 -27.81 10.99 -3.69
N ALA A 32 -28.95 11.26 -4.30
CA ALA A 32 -30.23 10.97 -3.68
C ALA A 32 -30.55 9.48 -3.86
N VAL A 33 -30.81 8.79 -2.76
CA VAL A 33 -31.07 7.35 -2.74
C VAL A 33 -32.42 7.09 -2.10
N LEU A 34 -33.19 6.22 -2.73
CA LEU A 34 -34.46 5.76 -2.18
C LEU A 34 -34.25 4.45 -1.47
N TYR A 35 -34.82 4.36 -0.27
CA TYR A 35 -34.71 3.22 0.61
C TYR A 35 -36.06 2.71 1.05
N GLN A 36 -36.22 1.39 1.00
CA GLN A 36 -37.31 0.71 1.65
C GLN A 36 -36.95 0.50 3.13
N VAL A 37 -37.80 1.00 4.01
CA VAL A 37 -37.67 0.92 5.46
C VAL A 37 -38.60 -0.17 6.00
N THR A 38 -38.05 -1.04 6.83
CA THR A 38 -38.75 -2.11 7.56
C THR A 38 -38.35 -2.04 9.04
N GLU A 39 -39.09 -2.69 9.94
CA GLU A 39 -38.93 -2.57 11.41
C GLU A 39 -37.50 -2.76 11.96
N GLY A 40 -36.61 -3.42 11.21
CA GLY A 40 -35.20 -3.58 11.61
C GLY A 40 -34.18 -3.40 10.49
N SER A 41 -34.57 -2.97 9.28
CA SER A 41 -33.62 -2.82 8.19
C SER A 41 -34.03 -1.76 7.16
N LYS A 42 -33.02 -1.19 6.53
CA LYS A 42 -33.15 -0.20 5.46
C LYS A 42 -32.40 -0.72 4.24
N LYS A 43 -33.09 -0.94 3.12
CA LYS A 43 -32.50 -1.50 1.88
C LYS A 43 -32.75 -0.57 0.71
N PRO A 44 -31.75 -0.31 -0.15
CA PRO A 44 -31.97 0.58 -1.29
C PRO A 44 -32.92 -0.08 -2.28
N PHE A 45 -33.68 0.74 -3.01
CA PHE A 45 -34.54 0.25 -4.07
C PHE A 45 -33.70 -0.44 -5.16
N LEU A 46 -34.25 -1.51 -5.75
CA LEU A 46 -33.61 -2.26 -6.81
C LEU A 46 -34.45 -2.18 -8.09
N ALA A 47 -33.81 -1.89 -9.22
CA ALA A 47 -34.39 -2.01 -10.55
C ALA A 47 -34.05 -3.38 -11.16
N LYS A 48 -34.98 -3.93 -11.93
CA LYS A 48 -34.73 -5.13 -12.73
C LYS A 48 -33.81 -4.79 -13.90
N GLY A 49 -32.82 -5.64 -14.13
CA GLY A 49 -32.01 -5.62 -15.35
C GLY A 49 -32.71 -6.30 -16.52
N ASN A 50 -31.97 -6.45 -17.62
CA ASN A 50 -32.45 -7.15 -18.82
C ASN A 50 -32.59 -8.67 -18.62
N ALA A 51 -31.96 -9.24 -17.60
CA ALA A 51 -32.09 -10.64 -17.23
C ALA A 51 -32.88 -10.78 -15.91
N PRO A 52 -33.63 -11.90 -15.69
CA PRO A 52 -34.59 -12.04 -14.59
C PRO A 52 -33.98 -11.96 -13.19
N ASP A 53 -32.71 -12.35 -13.08
CA ASP A 53 -31.90 -12.42 -11.87
C ASP A 53 -31.09 -11.14 -11.62
N ARG A 54 -30.83 -10.34 -12.66
CA ARG A 54 -30.01 -9.15 -12.56
C ARG A 54 -30.75 -7.99 -11.91
N ARG A 55 -30.16 -7.44 -10.86
CA ARG A 55 -30.70 -6.28 -10.12
C ARG A 55 -29.67 -5.16 -10.07
N TYR A 56 -30.15 -3.93 -10.14
CA TYR A 56 -29.35 -2.72 -10.05
C TYR A 56 -29.83 -1.86 -8.89
N VAL A 57 -28.92 -1.32 -8.09
CA VAL A 57 -29.26 -0.35 -7.06
C VAL A 57 -29.75 0.94 -7.71
N VAL A 58 -30.87 1.47 -7.23
CA VAL A 58 -31.45 2.73 -7.73
C VAL A 58 -30.85 3.91 -6.97
N ALA A 59 -30.33 4.88 -7.70
CA ALA A 59 -29.88 6.17 -7.17
C ALA A 59 -30.21 7.30 -8.15
N PHE A 60 -30.09 8.53 -7.68
CA PHE A 60 -30.42 9.74 -8.44
C PHE A 60 -29.30 10.77 -8.31
N SER A 61 -29.07 11.50 -9.40
CA SER A 61 -28.05 12.54 -9.45
C SER A 61 -28.36 13.75 -8.57
N ASP A 62 -29.64 13.96 -8.25
CA ASP A 62 -30.11 15.10 -7.47
C ASP A 62 -31.51 14.82 -6.87
N ALA A 63 -31.91 15.65 -5.90
CA ALA A 63 -33.18 15.53 -5.20
C ALA A 63 -34.39 15.65 -6.13
N GLU A 64 -34.35 16.52 -7.14
CA GLU A 64 -35.45 16.71 -8.09
C GLU A 64 -35.65 15.47 -8.96
N ALA A 65 -34.56 14.86 -9.44
CA ALA A 65 -34.61 13.60 -10.19
C ALA A 65 -35.25 12.48 -9.37
N SER A 66 -35.00 12.42 -8.05
CA SER A 66 -35.64 11.43 -7.18
C SER A 66 -37.11 11.75 -6.86
N ALA A 67 -37.53 13.01 -7.01
CA ALA A 67 -38.89 13.47 -6.68
C ALA A 67 -39.96 12.94 -7.64
N VAL A 68 -39.58 12.51 -8.84
CA VAL A 68 -40.51 11.99 -9.85
C VAL A 68 -40.99 10.56 -9.54
N VAL A 69 -40.33 9.87 -8.60
CA VAL A 69 -40.65 8.48 -8.26
C VAL A 69 -41.93 8.43 -7.43
N LYS A 70 -42.90 7.66 -7.91
CA LYS A 70 -44.12 7.32 -7.18
C LYS A 70 -44.03 5.87 -6.72
N VAL A 71 -44.38 5.63 -5.46
CA VAL A 71 -44.42 4.30 -4.84
C VAL A 71 -45.81 4.07 -4.25
N ASP A 72 -46.28 2.82 -4.26
CA ASP A 72 -47.62 2.48 -3.78
C ASP A 72 -47.76 2.65 -2.26
N TYR A 73 -46.66 2.49 -1.52
CA TYR A 73 -46.62 2.61 -0.05
C TYR A 73 -45.53 3.60 0.39
N PRO A 74 -45.80 4.92 0.31
CA PRO A 74 -44.81 5.97 0.62
C PRO A 74 -44.34 5.96 2.07
N GLU A 75 -45.13 5.45 3.01
CA GLU A 75 -44.80 5.36 4.44
C GLU A 75 -43.61 4.43 4.73
N TYR A 76 -43.34 3.45 3.85
CA TYR A 76 -42.17 2.57 3.94
C TYR A 76 -41.00 3.05 3.07
N MET A 77 -41.11 4.23 2.45
CA MET A 77 -40.07 4.80 1.61
C MET A 77 -39.40 5.97 2.32
N LYS A 78 -38.07 5.93 2.36
CA LYS A 78 -37.26 7.03 2.84
C LYS A 78 -36.31 7.47 1.74
N ARG A 79 -36.31 8.78 1.47
CA ARG A 79 -35.31 9.43 0.63
C ARG A 79 -34.19 9.97 1.51
N GLU A 80 -32.96 9.71 1.13
CA GLU A 80 -31.78 10.27 1.79
C GLU A 80 -30.76 10.74 0.76
N GLU A 81 -30.07 11.81 1.08
CA GLU A 81 -28.89 12.25 0.35
C GLU A 81 -27.67 11.61 1.02
N GLU A 82 -26.89 10.86 0.24
CA GLU A 82 -25.65 10.25 0.71
C GLU A 82 -24.46 10.77 -0.07
N ALA A 83 -23.34 10.96 0.63
CA ALA A 83 -22.05 11.17 -0.01
C ALA A 83 -21.81 10.08 -1.05
N ALA A 84 -21.52 10.49 -2.28
CA ALA A 84 -21.51 9.61 -3.44
C ALA A 84 -20.50 8.48 -3.27
N LEU A 85 -19.25 8.78 -2.93
CA LEU A 85 -18.20 7.74 -2.83
C LEU A 85 -18.55 6.64 -1.80
N PRO A 86 -18.86 6.92 -0.51
CA PRO A 86 -19.31 5.89 0.42
C PRO A 86 -20.50 5.06 -0.09
N PHE A 87 -21.48 5.70 -0.74
CA PHE A 87 -22.62 4.99 -1.31
C PHE A 87 -22.22 4.07 -2.47
N LEU A 88 -21.42 4.57 -3.42
CA LEU A 88 -20.92 3.80 -4.56
C LEU A 88 -20.13 2.57 -4.09
N LEU A 89 -19.32 2.72 -3.03
CA LEU A 89 -18.62 1.60 -2.40
C LEU A 89 -19.58 0.56 -1.82
N LYS A 90 -20.64 0.97 -1.11
CA LYS A 90 -21.68 0.05 -0.62
C LYS A 90 -22.37 -0.69 -1.77
N ALA A 91 -22.75 0.04 -2.83
CA ALA A 91 -23.39 -0.54 -4.00
C ALA A 91 -22.47 -1.53 -4.74
N PHE A 92 -21.18 -1.20 -4.85
CA PHE A 92 -20.16 -2.07 -5.44
C PHE A 92 -19.92 -3.35 -4.63
N ARG A 93 -20.15 -3.35 -3.31
CA ARG A 93 -20.08 -4.56 -2.46
C ARG A 93 -21.36 -5.40 -2.43
N SER A 94 -22.49 -4.81 -2.82
CA SER A 94 -23.77 -5.52 -2.79
C SER A 94 -23.85 -6.61 -3.87
N ASP A 95 -24.77 -7.55 -3.70
CA ASP A 95 -25.09 -8.59 -4.69
C ASP A 95 -25.73 -8.04 -5.98
N ALA A 96 -25.96 -6.72 -6.08
CA ALA A 96 -26.45 -6.09 -7.30
C ALA A 96 -25.34 -6.02 -8.36
N GLU A 97 -25.73 -6.07 -9.64
CA GLU A 97 -24.82 -5.99 -10.80
C GLU A 97 -24.19 -4.59 -10.99
N GLY A 98 -24.69 -3.59 -10.28
CA GLY A 98 -24.25 -2.22 -10.37
C GLY A 98 -25.32 -1.24 -9.91
N ILE A 99 -25.29 -0.03 -10.47
CA ILE A 99 -26.27 1.02 -10.18
C ILE A 99 -26.99 1.47 -11.45
N VAL A 100 -28.24 1.90 -11.28
CA VAL A 100 -28.97 2.68 -12.27
C VAL A 100 -29.21 4.08 -11.70
N LEU A 101 -28.71 5.09 -12.41
CA LEU A 101 -28.96 6.48 -12.08
C LEU A 101 -30.19 6.98 -12.83
N ASN A 102 -31.02 7.78 -12.15
CA ASN A 102 -32.17 8.47 -12.72
C ASN A 102 -33.11 7.57 -13.53
N PRO A 103 -33.54 6.40 -12.98
CA PRO A 103 -34.45 5.52 -13.70
C PRO A 103 -35.75 6.25 -14.07
N GLY A 104 -36.20 6.05 -15.31
CA GLY A 104 -37.42 6.67 -15.83
C GLY A 104 -37.23 8.09 -16.39
N LEU A 105 -36.02 8.65 -16.34
CA LEU A 105 -35.69 9.95 -16.94
C LEU A 105 -34.81 9.80 -18.20
N PRO A 106 -34.77 10.80 -19.09
CA PRO A 106 -33.84 10.83 -20.23
C PRO A 106 -32.36 10.73 -19.80
N SER A 107 -32.04 11.25 -18.62
CA SER A 107 -30.71 11.18 -17.99
C SER A 107 -30.38 9.82 -17.36
N ARG A 108 -31.11 8.76 -17.72
CA ARG A 108 -30.92 7.41 -17.18
C ARG A 108 -29.57 6.84 -17.59
N LEU A 109 -28.81 6.34 -16.61
CA LEU A 109 -27.51 5.72 -16.85
C LEU A 109 -27.38 4.39 -16.10
N PHE A 110 -26.94 3.35 -16.81
CA PHE A 110 -26.60 2.05 -16.21
C PHE A 110 -25.09 1.94 -16.03
N LEU A 111 -24.66 1.67 -14.81
CA LEU A 111 -23.25 1.46 -14.46
C LEU A 111 -23.13 0.08 -13.84
N ASN A 112 -22.65 -0.89 -14.63
CA ASN A 112 -22.27 -2.21 -14.11
C ASN A 112 -21.05 -2.11 -13.18
N LYS A 113 -20.68 -3.19 -12.48
CA LYS A 113 -19.50 -3.21 -11.59
C LYS A 113 -18.23 -2.66 -12.24
N GLY A 114 -17.96 -2.98 -13.51
CA GLY A 114 -16.78 -2.46 -14.22
C GLY A 114 -16.76 -0.94 -14.30
N TYR A 115 -17.83 -0.34 -14.82
CA TYR A 115 -17.98 1.11 -14.90
C TYR A 115 -18.08 1.79 -13.52
N LEU A 116 -18.72 1.11 -12.57
CA LEU A 116 -18.82 1.57 -11.19
C LEU A 116 -17.44 1.62 -10.51
N LYS A 117 -16.55 0.65 -10.79
CA LYS A 117 -15.17 0.65 -10.30
C LYS A 117 -14.38 1.85 -10.83
N GLU A 118 -14.53 2.18 -12.11
CA GLU A 118 -13.91 3.37 -12.71
C GLU A 118 -14.45 4.67 -12.10
N LEU A 119 -15.77 4.75 -11.90
CA LEU A 119 -16.39 5.89 -11.25
C LEU A 119 -15.89 6.07 -9.80
N ILE A 120 -15.83 4.99 -9.02
CA ILE A 120 -15.29 4.99 -7.65
C ILE A 120 -13.85 5.52 -7.65
N ARG A 121 -13.02 5.05 -8.58
CA ARG A 121 -11.62 5.50 -8.73
C ARG A 121 -11.55 7.01 -8.96
N GLU A 122 -12.42 7.54 -9.80
CA GLU A 122 -12.45 8.96 -10.13
C GLU A 122 -12.93 9.82 -8.96
N TYR A 123 -13.97 9.39 -8.24
CA TYR A 123 -14.38 10.04 -6.98
C TYR A 123 -13.28 10.01 -5.93
N ALA A 124 -12.56 8.89 -5.81
CA ALA A 124 -11.45 8.77 -4.87
C ALA A 124 -10.31 9.72 -5.23
N ALA A 125 -9.93 9.80 -6.52
CA ALA A 125 -8.91 10.73 -6.99
C ALA A 125 -9.30 12.18 -6.72
N GLU A 126 -10.54 12.57 -7.00
CA GLU A 126 -11.05 13.92 -6.78
C GLU A 126 -11.06 14.32 -5.29
N GLN A 127 -11.42 13.39 -4.39
CA GLN A 127 -11.37 13.64 -2.95
C GLN A 127 -9.93 13.69 -2.42
N LEU A 128 -9.07 12.76 -2.85
CA LEU A 128 -7.66 12.71 -2.47
C LEU A 128 -6.89 13.95 -2.92
N ALA A 129 -7.20 14.48 -4.11
CA ALA A 129 -6.58 15.71 -4.63
C ALA A 129 -6.84 16.94 -3.75
N LYS A 130 -7.93 16.94 -2.97
CA LYS A 130 -8.31 18.02 -2.04
C LYS A 130 -7.65 17.89 -0.66
N MET A 131 -7.01 16.75 -0.39
CA MET A 131 -6.33 16.49 0.87
C MET A 131 -4.85 16.93 0.79
N PRO A 132 -4.23 17.35 1.93
CA PRO A 132 -2.80 17.67 1.97
C PRO A 132 -1.92 16.44 1.64
N GLY A 133 -2.49 15.26 1.80
CA GLY A 133 -1.98 14.00 1.29
C GLY A 133 -2.76 12.82 1.87
N PRO A 134 -2.51 11.60 1.38
CA PRO A 134 -3.28 10.43 1.75
C PRO A 134 -2.89 9.89 3.12
N TRP A 135 -3.78 9.10 3.70
CA TRP A 135 -3.43 8.20 4.78
C TRP A 135 -2.69 7.00 4.22
N VAL A 136 -1.57 6.66 4.84
CA VAL A 136 -0.70 5.56 4.42
C VAL A 136 -0.41 4.70 5.64
N PRO A 137 -0.64 3.37 5.58
CA PRO A 137 -0.20 2.44 6.60
C PRO A 137 1.33 2.46 6.68
N THR A 138 1.87 2.66 7.87
CA THR A 138 3.32 2.70 8.08
C THR A 138 3.75 1.79 9.21
N MET A 139 4.92 1.17 9.09
CA MET A 139 5.58 0.46 10.18
C MET A 139 6.84 1.26 10.52
N GLU A 140 6.82 1.91 11.70
CA GLU A 140 7.79 2.94 12.08
C GLU A 140 7.86 4.10 11.07
N GLN A 141 8.94 4.20 10.30
CA GLN A 141 9.11 5.20 9.24
C GLN A 141 8.82 4.65 7.84
N ASN A 142 8.64 3.32 7.70
CA ASN A 142 8.48 2.66 6.41
C ASN A 142 7.02 2.65 5.96
N VAL A 143 6.79 2.97 4.69
CA VAL A 143 5.48 2.91 4.03
C VAL A 143 5.17 1.47 3.66
N LEU A 144 3.99 1.00 4.02
CA LEU A 144 3.50 -0.32 3.61
C LEU A 144 3.18 -0.29 2.12
N LEU A 145 3.76 -1.25 1.39
CA LEU A 145 3.61 -1.38 -0.06
C LEU A 145 2.57 -2.45 -0.39
N VAL A 146 1.94 -2.30 -1.55
CA VAL A 146 1.01 -3.28 -2.10
C VAL A 146 1.49 -3.77 -3.46
N GLU A 147 1.43 -5.08 -3.67
CA GLU A 147 1.70 -5.71 -4.96
C GLU A 147 0.47 -5.53 -5.85
N TYR A 148 0.62 -4.84 -6.99
CA TYR A 148 -0.49 -4.58 -7.91
C TYR A 148 -0.42 -5.40 -9.21
N GLU A 149 0.78 -5.81 -9.58
CA GLU A 149 1.07 -6.83 -10.58
C GLU A 149 2.17 -7.72 -10.01
N LYS A 150 2.30 -8.95 -10.52
CA LYS A 150 3.28 -9.91 -10.01
C LYS A 150 4.69 -9.30 -10.05
N GLY A 151 5.30 -9.08 -8.88
CA GLY A 151 6.61 -8.45 -8.71
C GLY A 151 6.64 -6.92 -8.88
N GLN A 152 5.51 -6.25 -9.07
CA GLN A 152 5.41 -4.79 -9.11
C GLN A 152 4.67 -4.27 -7.87
N TYR A 153 5.33 -3.33 -7.19
CA TYR A 153 4.86 -2.77 -5.93
C TYR A 153 4.61 -1.28 -6.05
N THR A 154 3.63 -0.79 -5.30
CA THR A 154 3.38 0.64 -5.19
C THR A 154 2.87 1.00 -3.78
N VAL A 155 2.63 2.28 -3.54
CA VAL A 155 2.14 2.78 -2.26
C VAL A 155 0.62 2.62 -2.17
N ALA A 156 0.13 1.95 -1.12
CA ALA A 156 -1.29 1.92 -0.81
C ALA A 156 -1.71 3.23 -0.12
N VAL A 157 -2.73 3.89 -0.65
CA VAL A 157 -3.24 5.17 -0.16
C VAL A 157 -4.72 5.08 0.20
N TYR A 158 -5.09 5.76 1.27
CA TYR A 158 -6.42 5.72 1.89
C TYR A 158 -6.95 7.14 2.06
N LEU A 159 -8.26 7.30 1.90
CA LEU A 159 -8.96 8.57 2.15
C LEU A 159 -9.13 8.86 3.64
N ARG A 160 -9.20 7.81 4.46
CA ARG A 160 -9.56 7.88 5.87
C ARG A 160 -8.53 7.20 6.75
N GLU A 161 -8.30 7.77 7.92
CA GLU A 161 -7.38 7.20 8.92
C GLU A 161 -7.87 5.83 9.39
N GLU A 162 -9.19 5.68 9.58
CA GLU A 162 -9.80 4.44 10.08
C GLU A 162 -9.57 3.26 9.11
N ASP A 163 -9.68 3.52 7.80
CA ASP A 163 -9.47 2.50 6.77
C ASP A 163 -8.01 2.05 6.72
N ALA A 164 -7.07 2.99 6.83
CA ALA A 164 -5.64 2.68 6.94
C ALA A 164 -5.33 1.96 8.28
N GLY A 165 -5.97 2.38 9.36
CA GLY A 165 -5.84 1.83 10.70
C GLY A 165 -6.27 0.37 10.78
N ALA A 166 -7.38 0.00 10.13
CA ALA A 166 -7.87 -1.37 10.07
C ALA A 166 -6.85 -2.33 9.41
N VAL A 167 -6.07 -1.84 8.44
CA VAL A 167 -5.00 -2.62 7.81
C VAL A 167 -3.79 -2.72 8.74
N THR A 168 -3.40 -1.64 9.42
CA THR A 168 -2.28 -1.70 10.39
C THR A 168 -2.59 -2.53 11.63
N GLN A 169 -3.86 -2.70 12.02
CA GLN A 169 -4.22 -3.62 13.11
C GLN A 169 -3.91 -5.08 12.79
N LYS A 170 -4.04 -5.48 11.51
CA LYS A 170 -3.76 -6.86 11.07
C LYS A 170 -2.28 -7.08 10.77
N SER A 171 -1.63 -6.09 10.18
CA SER A 171 -0.25 -6.20 9.67
C SER A 171 0.80 -5.60 10.61
N GLY A 172 0.40 -4.96 11.70
CA GLY A 172 1.25 -4.11 12.54
C GLY A 172 1.44 -2.70 11.96
N GLY A 173 1.86 -1.76 12.82
CA GLY A 173 2.15 -0.37 12.43
C GLY A 173 1.09 0.65 12.86
N LYS A 174 1.07 1.81 12.19
CA LYS A 174 0.13 2.91 12.43
C LYS A 174 -0.21 3.65 11.13
N PRO A 175 -1.45 4.16 10.98
CA PRO A 175 -1.80 5.04 9.87
C PRO A 175 -1.09 6.39 10.05
N VAL A 176 -0.46 6.90 9.00
CA VAL A 176 0.20 8.21 8.99
C VAL A 176 -0.21 8.96 7.74
N GLN A 177 -0.61 10.20 7.90
CA GLN A 177 -0.85 11.07 6.76
C GLN A 177 0.50 11.49 6.16
N ARG A 178 0.71 11.17 4.88
CA ARG A 178 1.92 11.51 4.12
C ARG A 178 1.61 12.56 3.09
N THR A 179 2.56 13.43 2.79
CA THR A 179 2.41 14.41 1.71
C THR A 179 2.41 13.72 0.34
N TRP A 180 1.77 14.33 -0.65
CA TRP A 180 1.83 13.82 -2.03
C TRP A 180 3.25 13.75 -2.59
N SER A 181 4.16 14.61 -2.13
CA SER A 181 5.58 14.58 -2.50
C SER A 181 6.28 13.31 -2.02
N GLU A 182 6.06 12.92 -0.75
CA GLU A 182 6.62 11.68 -0.21
C GLU A 182 6.08 10.45 -0.95
N VAL A 183 4.78 10.45 -1.29
CA VAL A 183 4.14 9.36 -2.02
C VAL A 183 4.67 9.27 -3.45
N LEU A 184 4.78 10.39 -4.17
CA LEU A 184 5.33 10.44 -5.52
C LEU A 184 6.77 9.92 -5.55
N GLU A 185 7.62 10.39 -4.64
CA GLU A 185 9.01 9.95 -4.57
C GLU A 185 9.10 8.45 -4.29
N ARG A 186 8.23 7.94 -3.40
CA ARG A 186 8.18 6.50 -3.14
C ARG A 186 7.70 5.69 -4.35
N CYS A 187 6.67 6.14 -5.07
CA CYS A 187 6.24 5.49 -6.32
C CYS A 187 7.37 5.48 -7.36
N ARG A 188 8.10 6.59 -7.52
CA ARG A 188 9.27 6.68 -8.42
C ARG A 188 10.36 5.68 -8.06
N GLN A 189 10.71 5.55 -6.79
CA GLN A 189 11.70 4.58 -6.30
C GLN A 189 11.31 3.14 -6.61
N LEU A 190 10.01 2.84 -6.62
CA LEU A 190 9.47 1.52 -6.90
C LEU A 190 9.27 1.26 -8.42
N GLY A 191 9.52 2.25 -9.27
CA GLY A 191 9.19 2.18 -10.69
C GLY A 191 7.68 2.14 -10.96
N ALA A 192 6.86 2.54 -10.00
CA ALA A 192 5.41 2.55 -10.11
C ALA A 192 4.93 3.89 -10.67
N ASP A 193 4.06 3.82 -11.68
CA ASP A 193 3.48 5.00 -12.32
C ASP A 193 2.44 5.72 -11.47
N ALA A 194 1.81 5.01 -10.53
CA ALA A 194 0.71 5.54 -9.73
C ALA A 194 0.62 4.84 -8.36
N PRO A 195 0.13 5.54 -7.32
CA PRO A 195 -0.24 4.90 -6.07
C PRO A 195 -1.52 4.08 -6.24
N TYR A 196 -1.86 3.33 -5.21
CA TYR A 196 -2.93 2.35 -5.24
C TYR A 196 -4.02 2.68 -4.23
N PHE A 197 -5.24 2.90 -4.70
CA PHE A 197 -6.35 3.25 -3.82
C PHE A 197 -6.85 2.03 -3.05
N HIS A 198 -6.92 2.20 -1.73
CA HIS A 198 -7.45 1.20 -0.82
C HIS A 198 -8.48 1.84 0.13
N TYR A 199 -9.56 1.10 0.40
CA TYR A 199 -10.71 1.60 1.18
C TYR A 199 -11.27 0.48 2.07
N GLY A 200 -10.38 -0.14 2.84
CA GLY A 200 -10.71 -1.17 3.83
C GLY A 200 -11.26 -2.49 3.24
N LEU A 201 -10.93 -2.82 1.99
CA LEU A 201 -11.50 -3.94 1.24
C LEU A 201 -10.49 -4.68 0.36
N PRO A 202 -10.75 -5.95 -0.02
CA PRO A 202 -9.93 -6.67 -0.99
C PRO A 202 -9.98 -6.05 -2.40
N GLU A 203 -11.02 -5.27 -2.74
CA GLU A 203 -11.19 -4.68 -4.07
C GLU A 203 -10.31 -3.46 -4.26
N GLN A 204 -9.07 -3.80 -4.50
CA GLN A 204 -7.96 -2.96 -4.82
C GLN A 204 -8.16 -2.28 -6.21
N ILE A 205 -7.94 -0.94 -6.28
CA ILE A 205 -8.06 -0.13 -7.50
C ILE A 205 -6.78 0.68 -7.76
N PRO A 206 -5.98 0.40 -8.80
CA PRO A 206 -4.82 1.22 -9.15
C PRO A 206 -5.28 2.57 -9.71
N PHE A 207 -4.63 3.67 -9.36
CA PHE A 207 -4.87 4.93 -10.08
C PHE A 207 -4.27 4.85 -11.49
N THR A 208 -4.90 5.54 -12.44
CA THR A 208 -4.30 5.74 -13.77
C THR A 208 -3.17 6.77 -13.70
N LYS A 209 -2.29 6.80 -14.72
CA LYS A 209 -1.25 7.85 -14.85
C LYS A 209 -1.83 9.26 -14.78
N GLU A 210 -2.97 9.48 -15.42
CA GLU A 210 -3.64 10.78 -15.46
C GLU A 210 -4.20 11.18 -14.09
N GLN A 211 -4.76 10.22 -13.34
CA GLN A 211 -5.19 10.44 -11.97
C GLN A 211 -4.01 10.73 -11.05
N ALA A 212 -2.94 9.94 -11.14
CA ALA A 212 -1.71 10.18 -10.39
C ALA A 212 -1.13 11.57 -10.68
N THR A 213 -1.08 11.98 -11.95
CA THR A 213 -0.65 13.32 -12.35
C THR A 213 -1.47 14.42 -11.66
N ARG A 214 -2.80 14.25 -11.55
CA ARG A 214 -3.65 15.21 -10.83
C ARG A 214 -3.39 15.22 -9.33
N LEU A 215 -3.24 14.05 -8.70
CA LEU A 215 -2.89 13.94 -7.28
C LEU A 215 -1.57 14.65 -6.97
N PHE A 216 -0.60 14.51 -7.87
CA PHE A 216 0.73 15.10 -7.76
C PHE A 216 0.83 16.54 -8.31
N ALA A 217 -0.21 17.08 -8.94
CA ALA A 217 -0.16 18.43 -9.52
C ALA A 217 0.03 19.52 -8.43
N SER A 218 -0.41 19.25 -7.20
CA SER A 218 -0.20 20.09 -6.02
C SER A 218 1.26 20.11 -5.53
N VAL A 219 2.11 19.21 -6.06
CA VAL A 219 3.52 19.01 -5.67
C VAL A 219 4.49 19.81 -6.55
N GLN A 220 4.00 20.59 -7.54
CA GLN A 220 4.93 21.36 -8.37
C GLN A 220 5.79 22.30 -7.50
N PRO A 221 7.12 22.22 -7.62
CA PRO A 221 8.02 22.90 -6.70
C PRO A 221 7.91 24.42 -6.88
N LYS A 222 7.67 25.14 -5.78
CA LYS A 222 8.36 26.43 -5.61
C LYS A 222 9.84 26.10 -5.79
N GLN A 223 10.46 26.62 -6.84
CA GLN A 223 11.91 26.55 -7.03
C GLN A 223 12.58 27.04 -5.75
N VAL A 224 13.01 26.11 -4.90
CA VAL A 224 13.93 26.40 -3.81
C VAL A 224 15.29 26.35 -4.46
N THR A 225 15.88 27.53 -4.64
CA THR A 225 17.26 27.72 -5.06
C THR A 225 18.15 26.87 -4.15
N GLU A 226 18.67 25.77 -4.68
CA GLU A 226 19.61 24.90 -3.98
C GLU A 226 20.85 25.73 -3.61
N THR A 227 21.07 25.92 -2.32
CA THR A 227 22.39 26.28 -1.81
C THR A 227 23.14 24.96 -1.63
N PRO A 228 24.30 24.76 -2.25
CA PRO A 228 24.99 23.49 -2.21
C PRO A 228 25.56 23.26 -0.81
N SER A 229 24.94 22.36 -0.05
CA SER A 229 25.52 21.85 1.19
C SER A 229 26.57 20.80 0.84
N LYS A 230 27.84 21.15 1.07
CA LYS A 230 28.98 20.22 1.01
C LYS A 230 28.73 19.08 2.00
N THR A 231 28.42 17.90 1.46
CA THR A 231 28.49 16.66 2.24
C THR A 231 29.93 16.17 2.14
N GLU A 232 30.65 16.20 3.27
CA GLU A 232 32.00 15.65 3.38
C GLU A 232 31.96 14.13 3.13
N ASN A 233 32.65 13.70 2.08
CA ASN A 233 32.96 12.30 1.85
C ASN A 233 33.92 11.81 2.94
N ILE A 234 33.38 11.13 3.95
CA ILE A 234 34.18 10.27 4.82
C ILE A 234 34.25 8.91 4.13
N THR A 235 35.35 8.64 3.44
CA THR A 235 35.66 7.30 2.92
C THR A 235 36.43 6.54 4.01
N PRO A 236 35.85 5.53 4.68
CA PRO A 236 36.61 4.70 5.59
C PRO A 236 37.54 3.80 4.77
N GLN A 237 38.80 3.67 5.20
CA GLN A 237 39.75 2.69 4.65
C GLN A 237 39.22 1.27 4.91
N GLN A 238 38.50 0.71 3.94
CA GLN A 238 37.98 -0.65 4.00
C GLN A 238 39.13 -1.65 3.81
N ARG A 239 39.26 -2.59 4.75
CA ARG A 239 40.08 -3.79 4.54
C ARG A 239 39.49 -4.55 3.34
N PRO A 240 40.32 -5.10 2.43
CA PRO A 240 39.82 -5.81 1.27
C PRO A 240 38.97 -7.01 1.72
N ILE A 241 37.68 -6.99 1.34
CA ILE A 241 36.75 -8.09 1.54
C ILE A 241 37.05 -9.16 0.49
N ASP A 242 37.03 -10.42 0.89
CA ASP A 242 37.12 -11.56 -0.02
C ASP A 242 36.11 -11.40 -1.19
N PRO A 243 36.54 -11.47 -2.46
CA PRO A 243 35.66 -11.28 -3.62
C PRO A 243 34.40 -12.16 -3.60
N ASP A 244 34.51 -13.40 -3.12
CA ASP A 244 33.37 -14.32 -3.04
C ASP A 244 32.35 -13.86 -2.02
N VAL A 245 32.83 -13.29 -0.90
CA VAL A 245 31.96 -12.72 0.13
C VAL A 245 31.30 -11.44 -0.38
N ALA A 246 32.04 -10.58 -1.09
CA ALA A 246 31.49 -9.38 -1.69
C ALA A 246 30.40 -9.72 -2.73
N ALA A 247 30.63 -10.72 -3.58
CA ALA A 247 29.64 -11.21 -4.55
C ALA A 247 28.41 -11.78 -3.85
N GLY A 248 28.59 -12.57 -2.78
CA GLY A 248 27.50 -13.09 -1.98
C GLY A 248 26.68 -12.00 -1.29
N LEU A 249 27.33 -10.99 -0.70
CA LEU A 249 26.65 -9.85 -0.07
C LEU A 249 25.86 -9.03 -1.09
N LYS A 250 26.41 -8.81 -2.28
CA LYS A 250 25.72 -8.15 -3.40
C LYS A 250 24.54 -8.97 -3.91
N LYS A 251 24.67 -10.30 -3.97
CA LYS A 251 23.56 -11.20 -4.32
C LYS A 251 22.46 -11.14 -3.27
N LEU A 252 22.81 -11.12 -1.99
CA LEU A 252 21.84 -10.96 -0.90
C LEU A 252 21.16 -9.60 -0.97
N GLU A 253 21.90 -8.52 -1.19
CA GLU A 253 21.36 -7.17 -1.35
C GLU A 253 20.37 -7.08 -2.50
N LYS A 254 20.75 -7.63 -3.65
CA LYS A 254 19.87 -7.77 -4.80
C LYS A 254 18.60 -8.56 -4.43
N ALA A 255 18.74 -9.70 -3.75
CA ALA A 255 17.61 -10.49 -3.30
C ALA A 255 16.73 -9.75 -2.26
N THR A 256 17.29 -8.89 -1.41
CA THR A 256 16.49 -8.07 -0.47
C THR A 256 15.72 -6.95 -1.16
N ILE A 257 16.26 -6.40 -2.25
CA ILE A 257 15.59 -5.37 -3.06
C ILE A 257 14.49 -6.02 -3.92
N GLU A 258 14.80 -7.13 -4.59
CA GLU A 258 13.87 -7.87 -5.46
C GLU A 258 12.86 -8.72 -4.66
N GLY A 259 13.18 -9.06 -3.41
CA GLY A 259 12.48 -10.05 -2.61
C GLY A 259 11.50 -9.53 -1.56
N GLN A 260 11.05 -8.28 -1.67
CA GLN A 260 9.98 -7.75 -0.83
C GLN A 260 8.67 -8.54 -1.10
N GLY A 261 7.94 -8.99 -0.06
CA GLY A 261 6.66 -9.72 -0.19
C GLY A 261 6.69 -11.22 0.21
N MET A 262 5.50 -11.83 0.43
CA MET A 262 5.37 -13.23 0.91
C MET A 262 5.92 -14.29 -0.07
N GLY A 263 5.96 -13.99 -1.38
CA GLY A 263 6.41 -14.93 -2.41
C GLY A 263 7.93 -15.04 -2.57
N ASN A 264 8.69 -14.01 -2.21
CA ASN A 264 10.13 -13.91 -2.54
C ASN A 264 11.08 -14.10 -1.34
N GLY A 265 10.55 -14.42 -0.16
CA GLY A 265 11.38 -14.81 1.00
C GLY A 265 12.29 -16.00 0.70
N TRP A 266 11.93 -16.83 -0.28
CA TRP A 266 12.75 -17.94 -0.78
C TRP A 266 14.11 -17.49 -1.33
N GLU A 267 14.16 -16.44 -2.16
CA GLU A 267 15.40 -15.99 -2.80
C GLU A 267 16.36 -15.38 -1.78
N VAL A 268 15.81 -14.64 -0.81
CA VAL A 268 16.58 -14.13 0.33
C VAL A 268 17.14 -15.29 1.16
N CYS A 269 16.32 -16.29 1.49
CA CYS A 269 16.78 -17.47 2.23
C CYS A 269 17.86 -18.25 1.48
N ARG A 270 17.72 -18.41 0.16
CA ARG A 270 18.73 -19.04 -0.70
C ARG A 270 20.03 -18.23 -0.72
N ALA A 271 19.95 -16.92 -0.92
CA ALA A 271 21.13 -16.05 -0.89
C ALA A 271 21.81 -16.09 0.48
N MET A 272 21.05 -16.11 1.58
CA MET A 272 21.58 -16.28 2.94
C MET A 272 22.26 -17.64 3.13
N ALA A 273 21.72 -18.72 2.56
CA ALA A 273 22.28 -20.06 2.67
C ALA A 273 23.62 -20.20 1.92
N GLU A 274 23.75 -19.55 0.77
CA GLU A 274 24.97 -19.54 -0.03
C GLU A 274 26.05 -18.60 0.55
N LEU A 275 25.63 -17.58 1.32
CA LEU A 275 26.53 -16.58 1.87
C LEU A 275 27.44 -17.15 2.97
N ARG A 276 28.76 -16.96 2.86
CA ARG A 276 29.74 -17.43 3.84
C ARG A 276 29.90 -16.52 5.07
N ARG A 277 29.76 -15.21 4.88
CA ARG A 277 29.89 -14.21 5.94
C ARG A 277 28.90 -13.08 5.75
N ILE A 278 28.41 -12.54 6.86
CA ILE A 278 27.43 -11.45 6.88
C ILE A 278 27.85 -10.38 7.89
N TRP A 279 27.51 -9.12 7.62
CA TRP A 279 27.77 -8.05 8.57
C TRP A 279 26.75 -8.09 9.69
N VAL A 280 27.20 -7.91 10.92
CA VAL A 280 26.37 -7.75 12.12
C VAL A 280 26.94 -6.63 12.99
N VAL A 281 26.17 -6.15 13.96
CA VAL A 281 26.66 -5.23 14.99
C VAL A 281 27.13 -6.04 16.21
N VAL A 282 28.33 -5.74 16.70
CA VAL A 282 28.90 -6.37 17.91
C VAL A 282 29.34 -5.36 18.95
N ASP A 283 29.38 -5.81 20.21
CA ASP A 283 29.99 -5.11 21.34
C ASP A 283 31.55 -5.26 21.32
N PRO A 284 32.29 -4.59 22.23
CA PRO A 284 33.75 -4.70 22.30
C PRO A 284 34.26 -6.12 22.58
N GLU A 285 33.46 -6.93 23.28
CA GLU A 285 33.74 -8.33 23.58
C GLU A 285 33.50 -9.26 22.37
N GLY A 286 32.84 -8.76 21.33
CA GLY A 286 32.54 -9.46 20.09
C GLY A 286 31.22 -10.22 20.09
N ASN A 287 30.35 -10.01 21.09
CA ASN A 287 29.00 -10.55 21.11
C ASN A 287 28.09 -9.74 20.19
N MET A 288 27.13 -10.41 19.57
CA MET A 288 26.14 -9.75 18.72
C MET A 288 25.20 -8.90 19.57
N VAL A 289 25.01 -7.63 19.18
CA VAL A 289 24.09 -6.70 19.84
C VAL A 289 22.71 -6.80 19.19
N ILE A 290 21.68 -6.97 20.02
CA ILE A 290 20.27 -6.98 19.61
C ILE A 290 19.65 -5.64 20.01
N LEU A 291 19.30 -4.82 19.02
CA LEU A 291 18.84 -3.44 19.23
C LEU A 291 17.31 -3.31 19.29
N ALA A 292 16.56 -4.36 18.96
CA ALA A 292 15.11 -4.39 19.07
C ALA A 292 14.61 -5.80 19.43
N GLY A 293 13.41 -5.87 19.98
CA GLY A 293 12.67 -7.09 20.23
C GLY A 293 11.19 -6.90 19.93
N GLN A 294 10.52 -7.98 19.53
CA GLN A 294 9.08 -8.01 19.37
C GLN A 294 8.54 -9.21 20.14
N ASP A 295 7.63 -8.96 21.08
CA ASP A 295 7.08 -9.94 22.01
C ASP A 295 8.18 -10.71 22.78
N GLN A 296 8.29 -12.03 22.54
CA GLN A 296 9.31 -12.92 23.12
C GLN A 296 10.44 -13.27 22.14
N SER A 297 10.36 -12.81 20.89
CA SER A 297 11.34 -13.14 19.86
C SER A 297 12.38 -12.02 19.68
N PRO A 298 13.68 -12.34 19.76
CA PRO A 298 14.72 -11.35 19.46
C PRO A 298 14.69 -10.96 17.98
N ILE A 299 14.85 -9.67 17.68
CA ILE A 299 15.08 -9.22 16.31
C ILE A 299 16.58 -9.25 16.04
N VAL A 300 16.98 -10.01 15.03
CA VAL A 300 18.39 -10.16 14.65
C VAL A 300 18.63 -9.35 13.39
N ASP A 301 19.56 -8.40 13.48
CA ASP A 301 19.94 -7.54 12.37
C ASP A 301 21.17 -8.06 11.63
N PHE A 302 21.00 -8.27 10.33
CA PHE A 302 22.06 -8.60 9.39
C PHE A 302 22.21 -7.49 8.36
N PHE A 303 23.41 -7.35 7.79
CA PHE A 303 23.70 -6.30 6.83
C PHE A 303 24.48 -6.81 5.63
N THR A 304 24.19 -6.25 4.46
CA THR A 304 24.91 -6.49 3.20
C THR A 304 26.18 -5.65 3.12
N SER A 305 26.27 -4.57 3.91
CA SER A 305 27.44 -3.69 3.96
C SER A 305 27.70 -3.14 5.37
N GLU A 306 28.95 -2.75 5.61
CA GLU A 306 29.36 -2.02 6.81
C GLU A 306 28.62 -0.66 6.94
N VAL A 307 28.28 -0.03 5.81
CA VAL A 307 27.57 1.25 5.76
C VAL A 307 26.18 1.12 6.36
N HIS A 308 25.42 0.07 6.02
CA HIS A 308 24.10 -0.16 6.61
C HIS A 308 24.17 -0.39 8.13
N ALA A 309 25.16 -1.18 8.58
CA ALA A 309 25.36 -1.42 10.01
C ALA A 309 25.72 -0.13 10.77
N ASN A 310 26.61 0.70 10.23
CA ASN A 310 26.98 1.98 10.83
C ASN A 310 25.81 2.96 10.88
N ARG A 311 24.95 2.97 9.87
CA ARG A 311 23.72 3.78 9.88
C ARG A 311 22.82 3.41 11.06
N LEU A 312 22.54 2.12 11.24
CA LEU A 312 21.71 1.67 12.36
C LEU A 312 22.35 1.99 13.73
N ILE A 313 23.68 1.85 13.86
CA ILE A 313 24.41 2.23 15.08
C ILE A 313 24.23 3.72 15.38
N ALA A 314 24.37 4.58 14.37
CA ALA A 314 24.22 6.03 14.52
C ALA A 314 22.79 6.40 14.95
N GLU A 315 21.78 5.82 14.31
CA GLU A 315 20.37 6.03 14.67
C GLU A 315 20.06 5.55 16.10
N ALA A 316 20.59 4.39 16.50
CA ALA A 316 20.40 3.85 17.85
C ALA A 316 21.04 4.77 18.91
N ARG A 317 22.26 5.28 18.65
CA ARG A 317 22.93 6.24 19.54
C ARG A 317 22.23 7.58 19.62
N GLN A 318 21.64 8.05 18.52
CA GLN A 318 20.83 9.26 18.53
C GLN A 318 19.61 9.11 19.44
N LYS A 319 18.97 7.94 19.44
CA LYS A 319 17.84 7.62 20.32
C LYS A 319 18.27 7.39 21.77
N ASN A 320 19.44 6.78 21.99
CA ASN A 320 20.00 6.52 23.31
C ASN A 320 21.53 6.74 23.32
N PRO A 321 21.99 7.93 23.76
CA PRO A 321 23.42 8.25 23.81
C PRO A 321 24.24 7.36 24.77
N ASN A 322 23.59 6.66 25.70
CA ASN A 322 24.23 5.82 26.70
C ASN A 322 24.47 4.37 26.24
N LEU A 323 24.19 4.05 24.97
CA LEU A 323 24.47 2.72 24.44
C LEU A 323 25.97 2.40 24.48
N PRO A 324 26.36 1.14 24.72
CA PRO A 324 27.76 0.75 24.71
C PRO A 324 28.42 0.99 23.36
N ALA A 325 29.76 0.90 23.33
CA ALA A 325 30.49 0.92 22.07
C ALA A 325 30.02 -0.24 21.18
N MET A 326 29.71 0.05 19.92
CA MET A 326 29.21 -0.93 18.95
C MET A 326 29.98 -0.75 17.67
N THR A 327 30.31 -1.85 17.01
CA THR A 327 31.03 -1.82 15.73
C THR A 327 30.46 -2.85 14.75
N PRO A 328 30.40 -2.54 13.45
CA PRO A 328 30.10 -3.55 12.46
C PRO A 328 31.20 -4.61 12.40
N ARG A 329 30.81 -5.87 12.29
CA ARG A 329 31.76 -6.98 12.09
C ARG A 329 31.22 -8.00 11.11
N LEU A 330 32.08 -8.41 10.19
CA LEU A 330 31.79 -9.47 9.24
C LEU A 330 32.00 -10.85 9.92
N ILE A 331 30.94 -11.64 10.11
CA ILE A 331 30.96 -12.91 10.86
C ILE A 331 30.56 -14.09 9.96
N SER A 332 31.10 -15.29 10.23
CA SER A 332 30.70 -16.51 9.52
C SER A 332 29.23 -16.88 9.78
N THR A 333 28.47 -17.01 8.70
CA THR A 333 27.04 -17.33 8.71
C THR A 333 26.75 -18.70 9.33
N LYS A 334 27.52 -19.74 9.01
CA LYS A 334 27.27 -21.12 9.46
C LYS A 334 27.21 -21.27 10.98
N LYS A 335 28.16 -20.66 11.72
CA LYS A 335 28.17 -20.70 13.20
C LYS A 335 27.09 -19.78 13.77
N LEU A 336 26.96 -18.59 13.20
CA LEU A 336 26.01 -17.58 13.64
C LEU A 336 24.56 -18.08 13.53
N TYR A 337 24.15 -18.56 12.36
CA TYR A 337 22.79 -19.03 12.12
C TYR A 337 22.42 -20.23 13.01
N ARG A 338 23.35 -21.17 13.25
CA ARG A 338 23.15 -22.28 14.18
C ARG A 338 22.93 -21.83 15.62
N ALA A 339 23.65 -20.80 16.07
CA ALA A 339 23.50 -20.26 17.42
C ALA A 339 22.17 -19.52 17.60
N LEU A 340 21.67 -18.87 16.55
CA LEU A 340 20.47 -18.04 16.60
C LEU A 340 19.17 -18.82 16.32
N ALA A 341 19.20 -19.84 15.44
CA ALA A 341 18.02 -20.58 15.00
C ALA A 341 17.12 -21.14 16.13
N PRO A 342 17.64 -21.70 17.24
CA PRO A 342 16.80 -22.23 18.33
C PRO A 342 15.91 -21.18 18.98
N ARG A 343 16.27 -19.89 18.88
CA ARG A 343 15.54 -18.77 19.47
C ARG A 343 14.42 -18.24 18.58
N LYS A 344 14.24 -18.79 17.38
CA LYS A 344 13.23 -18.37 16.38
C LYS A 344 13.19 -16.83 16.21
N PRO A 345 14.35 -16.20 15.92
CA PRO A 345 14.41 -14.75 15.81
C PRO A 345 13.64 -14.25 14.59
N ILE A 346 13.15 -13.01 14.69
CA ILE A 346 12.73 -12.25 13.50
C ILE A 346 14.01 -11.75 12.84
N VAL A 347 14.24 -12.16 11.60
CA VAL A 347 15.43 -11.77 10.83
C VAL A 347 15.14 -10.47 10.09
N TRP A 348 15.96 -9.46 10.33
CA TRP A 348 16.02 -8.25 9.54
C TRP A 348 17.33 -8.19 8.76
N ILE A 349 17.26 -7.74 7.51
CA ILE A 349 18.42 -7.45 6.69
C ILE A 349 18.36 -5.97 6.33
N ASN A 350 19.46 -5.24 6.55
CA ASN A 350 19.58 -3.81 6.24
C ASN A 350 18.53 -2.91 6.93
N ARG A 351 18.12 -3.24 8.17
CA ARG A 351 17.17 -2.41 8.93
C ARG A 351 17.63 -0.94 9.00
N GLY A 352 16.70 -0.02 8.79
CA GLY A 352 16.98 1.42 8.72
C GLY A 352 17.47 1.88 7.34
N SER A 353 17.41 1.02 6.32
CA SER A 353 17.69 1.41 4.93
C SER A 353 16.50 1.16 4.00
N PRO A 354 16.43 1.86 2.84
CA PRO A 354 15.41 1.61 1.82
C PRO A 354 15.39 0.16 1.30
N GLU A 355 16.52 -0.54 1.41
CA GLU A 355 16.75 -1.93 1.02
C GLU A 355 16.45 -2.92 2.16
N ALA A 356 15.80 -2.47 3.23
CA ALA A 356 15.49 -3.31 4.38
C ALA A 356 14.54 -4.44 4.00
N TRP A 357 14.85 -5.66 4.44
CA TRP A 357 13.98 -6.82 4.33
C TRP A 357 13.76 -7.42 5.72
N THR A 358 12.53 -7.83 6.02
CA THR A 358 12.20 -8.57 7.25
C THR A 358 11.56 -9.89 6.90
N SER A 359 11.91 -10.92 7.65
CA SER A 359 11.11 -12.13 7.64
C SER A 359 9.78 -11.88 8.35
N ILE A 360 8.70 -12.36 7.73
CA ILE A 360 7.35 -12.39 8.31
C ILE A 360 7.16 -13.67 9.15
N MET A 361 8.01 -14.69 8.97
CA MET A 361 7.91 -15.99 9.65
C MET A 361 9.12 -16.24 10.56
N GLY A 362 8.87 -16.69 11.80
CA GLY A 362 9.90 -16.94 12.82
C GLY A 362 10.81 -18.16 12.57
N ASP A 363 10.76 -18.77 11.38
CA ASP A 363 11.45 -20.00 11.00
C ASP A 363 12.51 -19.80 9.89
N THR A 364 12.83 -18.55 9.53
CA THR A 364 13.82 -18.22 8.49
C THR A 364 15.17 -18.89 8.70
N LEU A 365 15.77 -18.77 9.89
CA LEU A 365 17.09 -19.36 10.14
C LEU A 365 17.07 -20.90 10.12
N PRO A 366 16.09 -21.58 10.76
CA PRO A 366 15.90 -23.01 10.56
C PRO A 366 15.84 -23.41 9.07
N TYR A 367 15.07 -22.67 8.28
CA TYR A 367 14.90 -22.94 6.86
C TYR A 367 16.18 -22.70 6.03
N VAL A 368 16.90 -21.60 6.31
CA VAL A 368 18.22 -21.32 5.71
C VAL A 368 19.22 -22.44 6.04
N LEU A 369 19.23 -22.94 7.28
CA LEU A 369 20.12 -24.04 7.67
C LEU A 369 19.79 -25.34 6.93
N GLN A 370 18.51 -25.61 6.65
CA GLN A 370 18.09 -26.74 5.82
C GLN A 370 18.61 -26.60 4.39
N LEU A 371 18.44 -25.42 3.76
CA LEU A 371 18.99 -25.12 2.43
C LEU A 371 20.51 -25.28 2.37
N MET A 372 21.23 -24.79 3.40
CA MET A 372 22.68 -24.97 3.50
C MET A 372 23.09 -26.45 3.50
N GLY A 373 22.26 -27.33 4.09
CA GLY A 373 22.49 -28.76 4.09
C GLY A 373 22.28 -29.39 2.71
N GLN A 374 21.22 -28.98 2.00
CA GLN A 374 20.92 -29.46 0.64
C GLN A 374 22.02 -29.06 -0.36
N LEU A 375 22.45 -27.81 -0.34
CA LEU A 375 23.53 -27.32 -1.22
C LEU A 375 24.88 -28.00 -0.96
N GLN A 376 25.13 -28.47 0.27
CA GLN A 376 26.33 -29.25 0.61
C GLN A 376 26.22 -30.73 0.18
N GLY A 377 25.00 -31.25 0.01
CA GLY A 377 24.73 -32.62 -0.44
C GLY A 377 24.68 -32.78 -1.97
N GLU A 378 24.46 -31.70 -2.72
CA GLU A 378 24.42 -31.69 -4.20
C GLU A 378 25.82 -31.61 -4.85
N SER A 379 26.89 -31.68 -4.06
CA SER A 379 28.28 -31.76 -4.54
C SER A 379 28.73 -33.22 -4.65
N VAL A 380 28.14 -33.99 -5.57
CA VAL A 380 28.63 -35.33 -5.97
C VAL A 380 29.15 -35.30 -7.38
#